data_AF-A0A846YGR7-F1
#
_entry.id   AF-A0A846YGR7-F1
#
_cell.length_a   1.000
_cell.length_b   1.000
_cell.length_c   1.000
_cell.angle_alpha   90.00
_cell.angle_beta   90.00
_cell.angle_gamma   90.00
#
_symmetry.space_group_name_H-M   'P 1'
#
loop_
_entity.id
_entity.type
_entity.pdbx_description
1 polymer ?
#
loop_
_entity_poly.entity_id
_entity_poly.type
_entity_poly.pdbx_seq_one_letter_code
_entity_poly.pdbx_strand_id
1 'polypeptide(L)'
;MSSTAIHRVPGPSYQQRSGRALEERTQAMIVAAAEQLMTERLAERDTDDALAHLTTADICARARGYIRRDGTEGPIPKATMWKHFRTVEALAAAVADNMAAADRVVPDQVLRLAAGRTSIPPAGVDTRRLEARLAGRHYDLDQLADQFDRAAAASDHADMLYWAAELAERGLRERRRGDRPRVEAARDWARRGLELADPASRLDCMMGIRCARAAAAAETVLSRNLDYEPTGLSRIRTIRESELEFAEALGWDLHCLLARFHIEHARALAEEDPRREMHSVYTVARALPALCAPGTDRRHEPQDRLQAGELAEIIAALCRIDMAYGRTPEHGEQFAALFGDGVPTLIQELLACFPVTTGERRRHEGNIRALLRLSGFVHHTGHAHDPAAVATAVENYRHAAVDLLRTAEYGPLRDVLVAQYLTAKAQSLAPADSDTGPAGHGTGAAPGSLVHPRPEGLLQAAVQFYDHAARVTSPRGSAGVLRARAAQAGTELRQSIPAPGDPAIAATGVVAGDEFDSIARAINDLVLIIISRRNRFTDTEVARLLELVDPMYDYITAGRN
;
A
#
# COMPACT_ATOMS: atom_id res chain seq x y z
N MET A 1 -41.99 28.76 32.60
CA MET A 1 -41.70 27.77 33.66
C MET A 1 -41.73 26.38 33.06
N SER A 2 -40.76 25.57 33.46
CA SER A 2 -40.18 24.44 32.73
C SER A 2 -41.09 23.24 32.50
N SER A 3 -40.94 22.61 31.32
CA SER A 3 -41.43 21.26 31.03
C SER A 3 -40.23 20.34 30.82
N THR A 4 -40.02 19.42 31.76
CA THR A 4 -38.97 18.39 31.72
C THR A 4 -39.49 17.17 30.96
N ALA A 5 -39.17 17.08 29.67
CA ALA A 5 -39.37 15.86 28.89
C ALA A 5 -38.23 14.86 29.17
N ILE A 6 -38.57 13.77 29.85
CA ILE A 6 -37.69 12.61 30.04
C ILE A 6 -37.58 11.86 28.70
N HIS A 7 -36.47 12.04 27.99
CA HIS A 7 -36.15 11.22 26.82
C HIS A 7 -35.75 9.80 27.26
N ARG A 8 -36.69 8.86 27.15
CA ARG A 8 -36.39 7.41 27.16
C ARG A 8 -35.78 7.04 25.81
N VAL A 9 -34.54 6.57 25.84
CA VAL A 9 -33.86 5.95 24.68
C VAL A 9 -34.63 4.67 24.27
N PRO A 10 -34.90 4.41 22.98
CA PRO A 10 -35.56 3.17 22.56
C PRO A 10 -34.63 1.97 22.78
N GLY A 11 -35.13 0.93 23.46
CA GLY A 11 -34.40 -0.32 23.63
C GLY A 11 -34.26 -1.11 22.32
N PRO A 12 -33.26 -2.00 22.20
CA PRO A 12 -32.99 -2.77 20.98
C PRO A 12 -34.17 -3.70 20.63
N SER A 13 -34.42 -3.86 19.32
CA SER A 13 -35.55 -4.63 18.76
C SER A 13 -35.42 -6.13 19.03
N TYR A 14 -36.54 -6.86 19.00
CA TYR A 14 -36.58 -8.31 19.24
C TYR A 14 -35.66 -9.11 18.29
N GLN A 15 -35.58 -8.70 17.01
CA GLN A 15 -34.69 -9.31 16.01
C GLN A 15 -33.19 -9.07 16.29
N GLN A 16 -32.84 -7.92 16.86
CA GLN A 16 -31.45 -7.66 17.31
C GLN A 16 -31.10 -8.47 18.56
N ARG A 17 -32.06 -8.68 19.47
CA ARG A 17 -31.86 -9.52 20.66
C ARG A 17 -31.72 -11.00 20.32
N SER A 18 -32.53 -11.51 19.40
CA SER A 18 -32.45 -12.92 18.96
C SER A 18 -31.19 -13.21 18.14
N GLY A 19 -30.75 -12.27 17.29
CA GLY A 19 -29.49 -12.38 16.54
C GLY A 19 -28.27 -12.38 17.46
N ARG A 20 -28.23 -11.48 18.44
CA ARG A 20 -27.14 -11.41 19.44
C ARG A 20 -27.07 -12.66 20.32
N ALA A 21 -28.22 -13.16 20.78
CA ALA A 21 -28.27 -14.39 21.58
C ALA A 21 -27.78 -15.63 20.80
N LEU A 22 -28.04 -15.69 19.49
CA LEU A 22 -27.53 -16.77 18.64
C LEU A 22 -26.00 -16.67 18.44
N GLU A 23 -25.48 -15.45 18.26
CA GLU A 23 -24.04 -15.21 18.12
C GLU A 23 -23.29 -15.50 19.42
N GLU A 24 -23.80 -15.08 20.57
CA GLU A 24 -23.24 -15.38 21.89
C GLU A 24 -23.26 -16.89 22.17
N ARG A 25 -24.36 -17.59 21.84
CA ARG A 25 -24.44 -19.05 21.94
C ARG A 25 -23.44 -19.76 21.03
N THR A 26 -23.25 -19.26 19.81
CA THR A 26 -22.30 -19.84 18.86
C THR A 26 -20.86 -19.64 19.34
N GLN A 27 -20.54 -18.47 19.86
CA GLN A 27 -19.23 -18.17 20.45
C GLN A 27 -18.95 -19.06 21.67
N ALA A 28 -19.89 -19.19 22.60
CA ALA A 28 -19.76 -20.04 23.78
C ALA A 28 -19.56 -21.52 23.41
N MET A 29 -20.25 -22.02 22.39
CA MET A 29 -20.08 -23.38 21.88
C MET A 29 -18.66 -23.62 21.32
N ILE A 30 -18.09 -22.66 20.58
CA ILE A 30 -16.72 -22.76 20.06
C ILE A 30 -15.73 -22.81 21.22
N VAL A 31 -15.90 -21.94 22.22
CA VAL A 31 -15.01 -21.88 23.40
C VAL A 31 -15.08 -23.18 24.20
N ALA A 32 -16.26 -23.70 24.48
CA ALA A 32 -16.43 -24.97 25.21
C ALA A 32 -15.80 -26.16 24.46
N ALA A 33 -15.97 -26.23 23.14
CA ALA A 33 -15.37 -27.28 22.32
C ALA A 33 -13.83 -27.20 22.29
N ALA A 34 -13.28 -25.99 22.25
CA ALA A 34 -11.85 -25.76 22.30
C ALA A 34 -11.26 -26.10 23.67
N GLU A 35 -11.93 -25.70 24.75
CA GLU A 35 -11.56 -26.02 26.12
C GLU A 35 -11.48 -27.54 26.34
N GLN A 36 -12.53 -28.27 25.93
CA GLN A 36 -12.55 -29.72 26.03
C GLN A 36 -11.40 -30.36 25.26
N LEU A 37 -11.17 -29.94 24.02
CA LEU A 37 -10.11 -30.51 23.18
C LEU A 37 -8.71 -30.22 23.74
N MET A 38 -8.47 -29.02 24.25
CA MET A 38 -7.20 -28.67 24.90
C MET A 38 -6.98 -29.49 26.17
N THR A 39 -8.02 -29.66 26.99
CA THR A 39 -7.96 -30.48 28.21
C THR A 39 -7.68 -31.95 27.89
N GLU A 40 -8.35 -32.52 26.88
CA GLU A 40 -8.12 -33.90 26.42
C GLU A 40 -6.68 -34.10 25.94
N ARG A 41 -6.14 -33.18 25.14
CA ARG A 41 -4.76 -33.27 24.63
C ARG A 41 -3.70 -33.15 25.71
N LEU A 42 -3.95 -32.34 26.74
CA LEU A 42 -3.07 -32.21 27.90
C LEU A 42 -3.09 -33.46 28.79
N ALA A 43 -4.20 -34.21 28.80
CA ALA A 43 -4.31 -35.47 29.55
C ALA A 43 -3.69 -36.68 28.80
N GLU A 44 -3.68 -36.65 27.47
CA GLU A 44 -3.20 -37.78 26.63
C GLU A 44 -1.68 -37.81 26.42
N ARG A 45 -0.96 -36.70 26.62
CA ARG A 45 0.47 -36.58 26.28
C ARG A 45 1.30 -36.03 27.45
N ASP A 46 2.22 -36.84 27.94
CA ASP A 46 3.23 -36.47 28.94
C ASP A 46 4.40 -35.71 28.28
N THR A 47 4.08 -34.66 27.51
CA THR A 47 5.07 -33.85 26.77
C THR A 47 4.74 -32.37 26.84
N ASP A 48 5.79 -31.54 26.95
CA ASP A 48 5.72 -30.07 27.16
C ASP A 48 5.03 -29.24 26.06
N ASP A 49 4.71 -29.87 24.91
CA ASP A 49 4.15 -29.26 23.68
C ASP A 49 2.85 -29.94 23.17
N ALA A 50 2.00 -30.44 24.08
CA ALA A 50 0.77 -31.17 23.72
C ALA A 50 -0.20 -30.37 22.81
N LEU A 51 -0.17 -29.03 22.88
CA LEU A 51 -1.04 -28.14 22.10
C LEU A 51 -0.39 -27.57 20.82
N ALA A 52 0.88 -27.86 20.52
CA ALA A 52 1.62 -27.24 19.41
C ALA A 52 1.05 -27.55 18.00
N HIS A 53 0.32 -28.65 17.86
CA HIS A 53 -0.31 -29.07 16.60
C HIS A 53 -1.82 -28.87 16.57
N LEU A 54 -2.38 -28.08 17.50
CA LEU A 54 -3.80 -27.82 17.53
C LEU A 54 -4.21 -26.97 16.31
N THR A 55 -5.06 -27.51 15.44
CA THR A 55 -5.54 -26.78 14.27
C THR A 55 -6.97 -26.30 14.44
N THR A 56 -7.32 -25.24 13.72
CA THR A 56 -8.72 -24.81 13.53
C THR A 56 -9.63 -25.95 13.04
N ALA A 57 -9.10 -26.90 12.26
CA ALA A 57 -9.88 -28.02 11.76
C ALA A 57 -10.28 -28.99 12.88
N ASP A 58 -9.38 -29.25 13.83
CA ASP A 58 -9.63 -30.12 14.98
C ASP A 58 -10.73 -29.54 15.88
N ILE A 59 -10.68 -28.23 16.09
CA ILE A 59 -11.68 -27.50 16.89
C ILE A 59 -13.04 -27.51 16.20
N CYS A 60 -13.08 -27.23 14.89
CA CYS A 60 -14.34 -27.25 14.13
C CYS A 60 -14.99 -28.64 14.13
N ALA A 61 -14.19 -29.71 14.12
CA ALA A 61 -14.68 -31.08 14.20
C ALA A 61 -15.28 -31.43 15.57
N ARG A 62 -14.80 -30.77 16.65
CA ARG A 62 -15.29 -30.96 18.03
C ARG A 62 -16.52 -30.11 18.34
N ALA A 63 -16.63 -28.91 17.76
CA ALA A 63 -17.77 -28.00 17.91
C ALA A 63 -19.01 -28.49 17.12
N ARG A 64 -19.66 -29.52 17.64
CA ARG A 64 -20.93 -30.10 17.14
C ARG A 64 -22.14 -29.38 17.75
N GLY A 65 -23.32 -29.51 17.14
CA GLY A 65 -24.52 -28.80 17.60
C GLY A 65 -24.84 -27.51 16.85
N TYR A 66 -24.09 -27.19 15.78
CA TYR A 66 -24.35 -26.01 14.98
C TYR A 66 -25.51 -26.25 14.01
N ILE A 67 -26.60 -25.50 14.19
CA ILE A 67 -27.77 -25.52 13.31
C ILE A 67 -27.49 -24.65 12.09
N ARG A 68 -27.42 -25.26 10.91
CA ARG A 68 -27.21 -24.58 9.64
C ARG A 68 -28.49 -23.90 9.16
N ARG A 69 -28.35 -23.02 8.14
CA ARG A 69 -29.47 -22.27 7.55
C ARG A 69 -30.55 -23.18 6.93
N ASP A 70 -30.18 -24.40 6.55
CA ASP A 70 -31.08 -25.44 6.03
C ASP A 70 -31.74 -26.30 7.13
N GLY A 71 -31.51 -25.98 8.42
CA GLY A 71 -32.06 -26.69 9.56
C GLY A 71 -31.30 -27.96 9.95
N THR A 72 -30.22 -28.31 9.24
CA THR A 72 -29.40 -29.47 9.58
C THR A 72 -28.39 -29.16 10.69
N GLU A 73 -28.16 -30.14 11.58
CA GLU A 73 -27.16 -30.03 12.63
C GLU A 73 -25.82 -30.64 12.18
N GLY A 74 -24.71 -29.96 12.45
CA GLY A 74 -23.40 -30.47 12.09
C GLY A 74 -22.24 -29.76 12.80
N PRO A 75 -20.98 -30.07 12.44
CA PRO A 75 -19.82 -29.34 12.92
C PRO A 75 -19.85 -27.91 12.39
N ILE A 76 -19.30 -26.99 13.18
CA ILE A 76 -19.24 -25.58 12.78
C ILE A 76 -18.36 -25.40 11.53
N PRO A 77 -18.81 -24.63 10.52
CA PRO A 77 -17.97 -24.31 9.36
C PRO A 77 -16.75 -23.46 9.76
N LYS A 78 -15.59 -23.68 9.10
CA LYS A 78 -14.37 -22.87 9.31
C LYS A 78 -14.60 -21.37 9.12
N ALA A 79 -15.44 -20.99 8.15
CA ALA A 79 -15.81 -19.59 7.91
C ALA A 79 -16.55 -18.96 9.10
N THR A 80 -17.41 -19.74 9.77
CA THR A 80 -18.12 -19.29 10.98
C THR A 80 -17.15 -19.20 12.18
N MET A 81 -16.19 -20.13 12.29
CA MET A 81 -15.10 -20.03 13.28
C MET A 81 -14.35 -18.70 13.12
N TRP A 82 -13.88 -18.39 11.90
CA TRP A 82 -13.12 -17.17 11.61
C TRP A 82 -13.90 -15.86 11.81
N LYS A 83 -15.23 -15.92 11.80
CA LYS A 83 -16.08 -14.78 12.17
C LYS A 83 -15.92 -14.43 13.66
N HIS A 84 -15.75 -15.42 14.54
CA HIS A 84 -15.66 -15.23 15.99
C HIS A 84 -14.21 -15.20 16.49
N PHE A 85 -13.34 -16.06 15.97
CA PHE A 85 -11.93 -16.14 16.36
C PHE A 85 -11.03 -16.23 15.13
N ARG A 86 -10.23 -15.19 14.88
CA ARG A 86 -9.37 -15.13 13.69
C ARG A 86 -8.16 -16.05 13.79
N THR A 87 -7.76 -16.44 15.00
CA THR A 87 -6.58 -17.27 15.26
C THR A 87 -6.82 -18.23 16.43
N VAL A 88 -6.01 -19.28 16.53
CA VAL A 88 -6.10 -20.29 17.62
C VAL A 88 -5.69 -19.67 18.96
N GLU A 89 -4.77 -18.69 18.95
CA GLU A 89 -4.33 -17.93 20.10
C GLU A 89 -5.46 -17.08 20.69
N ALA A 90 -6.22 -16.38 19.83
CA ALA A 90 -7.39 -15.59 20.26
C ALA A 90 -8.48 -16.47 20.89
N LEU A 91 -8.61 -17.71 20.41
CA LEU A 91 -9.52 -18.70 20.98
C LEU A 91 -8.98 -19.27 22.30
N ALA A 92 -7.68 -19.53 22.41
CA ALA A 92 -7.03 -19.96 23.65
C ALA A 92 -7.15 -18.90 24.76
N ALA A 93 -7.07 -17.61 24.42
CA ALA A 93 -7.34 -16.51 25.36
C ALA A 93 -8.78 -16.57 25.89
N ALA A 94 -9.77 -16.76 25.00
CA ALA A 94 -11.16 -16.89 25.42
C ALA A 94 -11.43 -18.16 26.26
N VAL A 95 -10.69 -19.25 26.02
CA VAL A 95 -10.73 -20.45 26.87
C VAL A 95 -10.14 -20.17 28.26
N ALA A 96 -9.00 -19.49 28.33
CA ALA A 96 -8.39 -19.09 29.59
C ALA A 96 -9.33 -18.20 30.43
N ASP A 97 -9.97 -17.21 29.79
CA ASP A 97 -10.96 -16.34 30.42
C ASP A 97 -12.17 -17.15 30.93
N ASN A 98 -12.67 -18.11 30.14
CA ASN A 98 -13.80 -18.96 30.53
C ASN A 98 -13.47 -19.91 31.69
N MET A 99 -12.26 -20.47 31.72
CA MET A 99 -11.78 -21.31 32.82
C MET A 99 -11.57 -20.49 34.10
N ALA A 100 -10.96 -19.30 33.98
CA ALA A 100 -10.75 -18.38 35.10
C ALA A 100 -12.07 -17.85 35.67
N ALA A 101 -13.04 -17.49 34.82
CA ALA A 101 -14.37 -17.05 35.23
C ALA A 101 -15.19 -18.15 35.94
N ALA A 102 -14.80 -19.42 35.76
CA ALA A 102 -15.38 -20.57 36.44
C ALA A 102 -14.54 -21.04 37.65
N ASP A 103 -13.59 -20.22 38.12
CA ASP A 103 -12.66 -20.51 39.23
C ASP A 103 -11.84 -21.81 39.03
N ARG A 104 -11.55 -22.19 37.78
CA ARG A 104 -10.74 -23.37 37.43
C ARG A 104 -9.31 -22.95 37.10
N VAL A 105 -8.35 -23.78 37.52
CA VAL A 105 -6.93 -23.58 37.22
C VAL A 105 -6.72 -23.66 35.71
N VAL A 106 -6.17 -22.60 35.12
CA VAL A 106 -5.83 -22.57 33.69
C VAL A 106 -4.46 -23.22 33.48
N PRO A 107 -4.34 -24.27 32.66
CA PRO A 107 -3.05 -24.90 32.40
C PRO A 107 -2.07 -23.95 31.70
N ASP A 108 -0.80 -23.97 32.09
CA ASP A 108 0.25 -23.09 31.55
C ASP A 108 0.38 -23.18 30.03
N GLN A 109 0.12 -24.34 29.43
CA GLN A 109 0.12 -24.50 27.98
C GLN A 109 -1.01 -23.73 27.28
N VAL A 110 -2.18 -23.60 27.91
CA VAL A 110 -3.30 -22.79 27.37
C VAL A 110 -2.95 -21.31 27.47
N LEU A 111 -2.35 -20.87 28.58
CA LEU A 111 -1.85 -19.50 28.74
C LEU A 111 -0.73 -19.17 27.74
N ARG A 112 0.19 -20.11 27.51
CA ARG A 112 1.26 -19.99 26.50
C ARG A 112 0.69 -19.87 25.09
N LEU A 113 -0.28 -20.72 24.73
CA LEU A 113 -0.95 -20.66 23.43
C LEU A 113 -1.78 -19.37 23.27
N ALA A 114 -2.46 -18.90 24.32
CA ALA A 114 -3.15 -17.61 24.34
C ALA A 114 -2.19 -16.44 24.12
N ALA A 115 -0.96 -16.54 24.65
CA ALA A 115 0.13 -15.59 24.44
C ALA A 115 0.85 -15.77 23.09
N GLY A 116 0.44 -16.73 22.25
CA GLY A 116 1.06 -17.04 20.95
C GLY A 116 2.42 -17.74 21.02
N ARG A 117 2.70 -18.46 22.11
CA ARG A 117 3.95 -19.20 22.32
C ARG A 117 3.67 -20.71 22.30
N THR A 118 4.20 -21.43 21.31
CA THR A 118 4.05 -22.89 21.20
C THR A 118 5.18 -23.68 21.87
N SER A 119 6.16 -23.02 22.51
CA SER A 119 7.28 -23.66 23.20
C SER A 119 7.55 -23.00 24.56
N ILE A 120 8.18 -23.74 25.48
CA ILE A 120 8.72 -23.19 26.73
C ILE A 120 9.73 -22.09 26.36
N PRO A 121 9.61 -20.85 26.89
CA PRO A 121 10.64 -19.84 26.70
C PRO A 121 11.94 -20.38 27.30
N PRO A 122 13.08 -20.34 26.59
CA PRO A 122 14.35 -20.75 27.17
C PRO A 122 14.55 -20.03 28.51
N ALA A 123 15.12 -20.74 29.49
CA ALA A 123 15.38 -20.18 30.81
C ALA A 123 16.12 -18.84 30.68
N GLY A 124 15.55 -17.76 31.23
CA GLY A 124 16.10 -16.40 31.16
C GLY A 124 15.31 -15.39 30.32
N VAL A 125 14.19 -15.77 29.69
CA VAL A 125 13.29 -14.82 29.00
C VAL A 125 12.38 -14.11 30.01
N ASP A 126 12.55 -12.79 30.16
CA ASP A 126 11.68 -11.96 30.99
C ASP A 126 10.25 -11.89 30.40
N THR A 127 9.34 -12.64 31.01
CA THR A 127 7.95 -12.76 30.58
C THR A 127 7.19 -11.45 30.72
N ARG A 128 7.47 -10.66 31.77
CA ARG A 128 6.83 -9.35 32.02
C ARG A 128 7.21 -8.35 30.94
N ARG A 129 8.46 -8.36 30.51
CA ARG A 129 8.96 -7.55 29.40
C ARG A 129 8.23 -7.86 28.09
N LEU A 130 8.05 -9.14 27.77
CA LEU A 130 7.31 -9.54 26.58
C LEU A 130 5.81 -9.23 26.67
N GLU A 131 5.20 -9.38 27.86
CA GLU A 131 3.81 -8.99 28.11
C GLU A 131 3.60 -7.49 27.92
N ALA A 132 4.53 -6.65 28.42
CA ALA A 132 4.50 -5.21 28.21
C ALA A 132 4.60 -4.85 26.71
N ARG A 133 5.51 -5.50 25.96
CA ARG A 133 5.65 -5.30 24.51
C ARG A 133 4.42 -5.75 23.72
N LEU A 134 3.76 -6.83 24.14
CA LEU A 134 2.50 -7.29 23.57
C LEU A 134 1.34 -6.32 23.86
N ALA A 135 1.23 -5.85 25.11
CA ALA A 135 0.26 -4.84 25.52
C ALA A 135 0.47 -3.51 24.77
N GLY A 136 1.72 -3.18 24.44
CA GLY A 136 2.11 -2.00 23.67
C GLY A 136 1.41 -1.85 22.30
N ARG A 137 0.87 -2.94 21.74
CA ARG A 137 0.04 -2.88 20.52
C ARG A 137 -1.25 -2.08 20.69
N HIS A 138 -1.73 -1.94 21.93
CA HIS A 138 -2.95 -1.23 22.27
C HIS A 138 -2.71 0.19 22.79
N TYR A 139 -1.45 0.58 23.00
CA TYR A 139 -1.13 1.92 23.46
C TYR A 139 -1.33 2.95 22.35
N ASP A 140 -1.74 4.16 22.72
CA ASP A 140 -1.59 5.33 21.84
C ASP A 140 -0.13 5.83 21.86
N LEU A 141 0.20 6.85 21.07
CA LEU A 141 1.59 7.32 21.01
C LEU A 141 2.06 7.99 22.30
N ASP A 142 1.18 8.66 23.04
CA ASP A 142 1.57 9.33 24.28
C ASP A 142 1.89 8.28 25.34
N GLN A 143 1.09 7.20 25.42
CA GLN A 143 1.35 6.04 26.26
C GLN A 143 2.65 5.31 25.87
N LEU A 144 2.99 5.24 24.58
CA LEU A 144 4.27 4.66 24.14
C LEU A 144 5.46 5.54 24.54
N ALA A 145 5.30 6.87 24.48
CA ALA A 145 6.33 7.81 24.95
C ALA A 145 6.53 7.68 26.47
N ASP A 146 5.46 7.54 27.24
CA ASP A 146 5.54 7.26 28.68
C ASP A 146 6.32 5.95 28.98
N GLN A 147 6.15 4.90 28.16
CA GLN A 147 6.92 3.66 28.33
C GLN A 147 8.40 3.87 28.01
N PHE A 148 8.72 4.65 26.98
CA PHE A 148 10.10 5.02 26.69
C PHE A 148 10.73 5.77 27.87
N ASP A 149 10.03 6.77 28.43
CA ASP A 149 10.54 7.56 29.56
C ASP A 149 10.73 6.72 30.83
N ARG A 150 9.84 5.75 31.08
CA ARG A 150 10.03 4.76 32.17
C ARG A 150 11.24 3.87 31.93
N ALA A 151 11.43 3.37 30.71
CA ALA A 151 12.59 2.57 30.35
C ALA A 151 13.89 3.39 30.50
N ALA A 152 13.88 4.66 30.09
CA ALA A 152 15.00 5.57 30.26
C ALA A 152 15.33 5.83 31.74
N ALA A 153 14.31 6.07 32.58
CA ALA A 153 14.49 6.22 34.02
C ALA A 153 15.06 4.95 34.68
N ALA A 154 14.72 3.77 34.16
CA ALA A 154 15.27 2.48 34.60
C ALA A 154 16.61 2.13 33.94
N SER A 155 17.11 2.94 33.01
CA SER A 155 18.26 2.63 32.15
C SER A 155 18.15 1.29 31.40
N ASP A 156 16.92 0.88 31.04
CA ASP A 156 16.68 -0.34 30.24
C ASP A 156 16.83 -0.04 28.75
N HIS A 157 18.07 -0.17 28.28
CA HIS A 157 18.47 0.09 26.91
C HIS A 157 17.61 -0.63 25.86
N ALA A 158 17.38 -1.93 26.03
CA ALA A 158 16.68 -2.72 25.03
C ALA A 158 15.17 -2.41 24.97
N ASP A 159 14.58 -1.84 26.03
CA ASP A 159 13.19 -1.35 26.01
C ASP A 159 13.11 0.05 25.43
N MET A 160 14.06 0.93 25.74
CA MET A 160 14.18 2.23 25.07
C MET A 160 14.25 2.04 23.54
N LEU A 161 15.09 1.11 23.07
CA LEU A 161 15.25 0.81 21.65
C LEU A 161 13.96 0.26 21.02
N TYR A 162 13.28 -0.66 21.71
CA TYR A 162 11.99 -1.20 21.27
C TYR A 162 10.92 -0.11 21.15
N TRP A 163 10.75 0.70 22.20
CA TRP A 163 9.72 1.75 22.23
C TRP A 163 10.00 2.87 21.23
N ALA A 164 11.28 3.22 21.01
CA ALA A 164 11.67 4.19 19.99
C ALA A 164 11.28 3.73 18.58
N ALA A 165 11.51 2.45 18.25
CA ALA A 165 11.11 1.89 16.95
C ALA A 165 9.58 1.87 16.78
N GLU A 166 8.83 1.46 17.81
CA GLU A 166 7.36 1.46 17.77
C GLU A 166 6.78 2.88 17.62
N LEU A 167 7.31 3.85 18.36
CA LEU A 167 6.92 5.27 18.25
C LEU A 167 7.15 5.81 16.84
N ALA A 168 8.30 5.50 16.24
CA ALA A 168 8.63 5.94 14.89
C ALA A 168 7.73 5.29 13.83
N GLU A 169 7.58 3.97 13.85
CA GLU A 169 6.75 3.25 12.86
C GLU A 169 5.28 3.64 12.97
N ARG A 170 4.73 3.71 14.18
CA ARG A 170 3.31 4.07 14.38
C ARG A 170 3.08 5.55 14.12
N GLY A 171 4.00 6.43 14.52
CA GLY A 171 3.98 7.85 14.16
C GLY A 171 3.91 8.07 12.65
N LEU A 172 4.67 7.31 11.88
CA LEU A 172 4.62 7.35 10.42
C LEU A 172 3.34 6.73 9.86
N ARG A 173 2.83 5.63 10.42
CA ARG A 173 1.64 4.94 9.93
C ARG A 173 0.35 5.73 10.18
N GLU A 174 0.25 6.39 11.32
CA GLU A 174 -0.94 7.13 11.76
C GLU A 174 -0.97 8.59 11.23
N ARG A 175 0.06 9.03 10.51
CA ARG A 175 0.17 10.41 10.01
C ARG A 175 -0.91 10.74 8.99
N ARG A 176 -1.41 11.98 9.02
CA ARG A 176 -2.22 12.54 7.93
C ARG A 176 -1.31 13.12 6.84
N ARG A 177 -1.79 13.19 5.60
CA ARG A 177 -1.07 13.91 4.52
C ARG A 177 -0.89 15.37 4.93
N GLY A 178 0.34 15.87 4.89
CA GLY A 178 0.70 17.24 5.30
C GLY A 178 0.99 17.41 6.80
N ASP A 179 0.91 16.35 7.60
CA ASP A 179 1.22 16.39 9.04
C ASP A 179 2.73 16.36 9.30
N ARG A 180 3.37 17.51 9.02
CA ARG A 180 4.82 17.66 9.16
C ARG A 180 5.33 17.45 10.59
N PRO A 181 4.70 18.01 11.65
CA PRO A 181 5.17 17.82 13.02
C PRO A 181 5.21 16.35 13.44
N ARG A 182 4.22 15.55 13.00
CA ARG A 182 4.19 14.11 13.28
C ARG A 182 5.34 13.36 12.59
N VAL A 183 5.69 13.74 11.37
CA VAL A 183 6.82 13.15 10.64
C VAL A 183 8.15 13.53 11.29
N GLU A 184 8.29 14.78 11.75
CA GLU A 184 9.48 15.25 12.48
C GLU A 184 9.63 14.49 13.80
N ALA A 185 8.56 14.34 14.58
CA ALA A 185 8.57 13.55 15.81
C ALA A 185 8.95 12.09 15.56
N ALA A 186 8.38 11.44 14.54
CA ALA A 186 8.69 10.06 14.20
C ALA A 186 10.16 9.88 13.77
N ARG A 187 10.69 10.85 12.99
CA ARG A 187 12.12 10.90 12.65
C ARG A 187 12.98 10.98 13.90
N ASP A 188 12.64 11.88 14.81
CA ASP A 188 13.46 12.14 16.00
C ASP A 188 13.47 10.93 16.94
N TRP A 189 12.33 10.23 17.08
CA TRP A 189 12.27 8.93 17.78
C TRP A 189 13.13 7.85 17.10
N ALA A 190 13.04 7.74 15.78
CA ALA A 190 13.84 6.78 15.02
C ALA A 190 15.34 7.04 15.19
N ARG A 191 15.76 8.31 15.16
CA ARG A 191 17.15 8.71 15.37
C ARG A 191 17.65 8.40 16.78
N ARG A 192 16.83 8.65 17.81
CA ARG A 192 17.15 8.22 19.18
C ARG A 192 17.38 6.71 19.25
N GLY A 193 16.55 5.92 18.58
CA GLY A 193 16.75 4.47 18.48
C GLY A 193 18.06 4.09 17.77
N LEU A 194 18.41 4.77 16.67
CA LEU A 194 19.69 4.54 15.97
C LEU A 194 20.91 4.86 16.84
N GLU A 195 20.86 5.94 17.62
CA GLU A 195 21.94 6.34 18.54
C GLU A 195 22.11 5.36 19.71
N LEU A 196 21.06 4.58 20.03
CA LEU A 196 21.10 3.55 21.05
C LEU A 196 21.68 2.23 20.51
N ALA A 197 21.36 1.84 19.29
CA ALA A 197 21.70 0.52 18.78
C ALA A 197 23.22 0.23 18.75
N ASP A 198 23.65 -0.86 19.37
CA ASP A 198 25.03 -1.35 19.36
C ASP A 198 25.26 -2.34 18.17
N PRO A 199 26.18 -2.04 17.22
CA PRO A 199 26.53 -2.93 16.12
C PRO A 199 27.07 -4.32 16.57
N ALA A 200 27.59 -4.43 17.80
CA ALA A 200 28.06 -5.71 18.34
C ALA A 200 26.90 -6.61 18.84
N SER A 201 25.72 -6.02 19.10
CA SER A 201 24.55 -6.71 19.62
C SER A 201 23.59 -7.07 18.48
N ARG A 202 23.41 -8.37 18.26
CA ARG A 202 22.51 -8.88 17.21
C ARG A 202 21.08 -8.36 17.34
N LEU A 203 20.52 -8.33 18.56
CA LEU A 203 19.15 -7.84 18.78
C LEU A 203 19.04 -6.34 18.54
N ASP A 204 20.07 -5.58 18.90
CA ASP A 204 20.07 -4.13 18.71
C ASP A 204 20.25 -3.77 17.24
N CYS A 205 21.05 -4.52 16.48
CA CYS A 205 21.12 -4.40 15.02
C CYS A 205 19.76 -4.58 14.34
N MET A 206 18.99 -5.60 14.75
CA MET A 206 17.64 -5.85 14.19
C MET A 206 16.70 -4.68 14.43
N MET A 207 16.73 -4.11 15.64
CA MET A 207 15.93 -2.94 15.98
C MET A 207 16.47 -1.65 15.33
N GLY A 208 17.78 -1.53 15.22
CA GLY A 208 18.49 -0.45 14.53
C GLY A 208 18.08 -0.37 13.06
N ILE A 209 17.96 -1.51 12.35
CA ILE A 209 17.43 -1.55 10.99
C ILE A 209 15.98 -1.05 10.93
N ARG A 210 15.11 -1.43 11.87
CA ARG A 210 13.74 -0.88 11.94
C ARG A 210 13.74 0.64 12.12
N CYS A 211 14.56 1.15 13.03
CA CYS A 211 14.75 2.57 13.25
C CYS A 211 15.32 3.27 12.00
N ALA A 212 16.29 2.69 11.31
CA ALA A 212 16.89 3.25 10.09
C ALA A 212 15.84 3.41 8.99
N ARG A 213 15.03 2.37 8.77
CA ARG A 213 13.95 2.39 7.77
C ARG A 213 12.91 3.44 8.09
N ALA A 214 12.49 3.57 9.35
CA ALA A 214 11.57 4.63 9.79
C ALA A 214 12.19 6.03 9.61
N ALA A 215 13.43 6.23 10.02
CA ALA A 215 14.13 7.51 9.87
C ALA A 215 14.28 7.91 8.39
N ALA A 216 14.67 6.98 7.52
CA ALA A 216 14.81 7.22 6.08
C ALA A 216 13.45 7.53 5.42
N ALA A 217 12.39 6.82 5.81
CA ALA A 217 11.04 7.09 5.32
C ALA A 217 10.55 8.49 5.77
N ALA A 218 10.83 8.88 7.02
CA ALA A 218 10.50 10.21 7.51
C ALA A 218 11.27 11.31 6.76
N GLU A 219 12.59 11.15 6.59
CA GLU A 219 13.41 12.11 5.84
C GLU A 219 13.00 12.20 4.36
N THR A 220 12.57 11.09 3.75
CA THR A 220 12.02 11.10 2.38
C THR A 220 10.77 11.96 2.28
N VAL A 221 9.88 11.92 3.28
CA VAL A 221 8.69 12.77 3.31
C VAL A 221 9.06 14.24 3.54
N LEU A 222 10.01 14.54 4.42
CA LEU A 222 10.46 15.90 4.71
C LEU A 222 11.22 16.53 3.54
N SER A 223 11.95 15.72 2.77
CA SER A 223 12.71 16.12 1.57
C SER A 223 11.82 16.56 0.42
N ARG A 224 10.49 16.40 0.51
CA ARG A 224 9.54 17.00 -0.45
C ARG A 224 9.53 18.53 -0.39
N ASN A 225 10.04 19.12 0.70
CA ASN A 225 10.35 20.55 0.70
C ASN A 225 11.68 20.78 -0.03
N LEU A 226 11.62 21.50 -1.14
CA LEU A 226 12.76 21.72 -2.05
C LEU A 226 13.95 22.41 -1.37
N ASP A 227 13.69 23.31 -0.42
CA ASP A 227 14.76 24.00 0.32
C ASP A 227 15.50 23.06 1.28
N TYR A 228 14.82 22.02 1.75
CA TYR A 228 15.37 21.03 2.68
C TYR A 228 15.97 19.82 1.98
N GLU A 229 15.58 19.56 0.73
CA GLU A 229 15.91 18.35 -0.02
C GLU A 229 17.41 17.98 0.00
N PRO A 230 18.39 18.89 -0.25
CA PRO A 230 19.80 18.52 -0.21
C PRO A 230 20.25 18.00 1.16
N THR A 231 19.74 18.63 2.23
CA THR A 231 20.01 18.20 3.61
C THR A 231 19.36 16.84 3.86
N GLY A 232 18.11 16.66 3.43
CA GLY A 232 17.38 15.40 3.55
C GLY A 232 18.07 14.24 2.84
N LEU A 233 18.55 14.43 1.61
CA LEU A 233 19.32 13.44 0.85
C LEU A 233 20.62 13.05 1.57
N SER A 234 21.36 14.03 2.08
CA SER A 234 22.57 13.75 2.88
C SER A 234 22.26 12.94 4.13
N ARG A 235 21.13 13.21 4.80
CA ARG A 235 20.72 12.46 6.00
C ARG A 235 20.22 11.06 5.67
N ILE A 236 19.45 10.90 4.61
CA ILE A 236 19.03 9.57 4.11
C ILE A 236 20.26 8.71 3.85
N ARG A 237 21.29 9.27 3.21
CA ARG A 237 22.56 8.56 2.99
C ARG A 237 23.15 8.07 4.31
N THR A 238 23.37 8.96 5.28
CA THR A 238 23.95 8.59 6.58
C THR A 238 23.12 7.57 7.35
N ILE A 239 21.80 7.69 7.32
CA ILE A 239 20.90 6.71 7.95
C ILE A 239 21.05 5.33 7.30
N ARG A 240 21.15 5.28 5.97
CA ARG A 240 21.30 4.02 5.23
C ARG A 240 22.72 3.44 5.33
N GLU A 241 23.74 4.26 5.57
CA GLU A 241 25.09 3.81 5.95
C GLU A 241 25.05 3.04 7.29
N SER A 242 24.32 3.54 8.29
CA SER A 242 24.10 2.79 9.54
C SER A 242 23.28 1.51 9.34
N GLU A 243 22.24 1.54 8.49
CA GLU A 243 21.50 0.31 8.14
C GLU A 243 22.40 -0.74 7.48
N LEU A 244 23.30 -0.30 6.60
CA LEU A 244 24.26 -1.18 5.95
C LEU A 244 25.18 -1.85 6.98
N GLU A 245 25.73 -1.08 7.92
CA GLU A 245 26.57 -1.60 9.00
C GLU A 245 25.84 -2.67 9.83
N PHE A 246 24.59 -2.40 10.25
CA PHE A 246 23.78 -3.38 10.97
C PHE A 246 23.46 -4.61 10.12
N ALA A 247 23.13 -4.45 8.84
CA ALA A 247 22.83 -5.56 7.95
C ALA A 247 24.07 -6.44 7.70
N GLU A 248 25.25 -5.84 7.56
CA GLU A 248 26.52 -6.55 7.41
C GLU A 248 26.86 -7.34 8.68
N ALA A 249 26.65 -6.75 9.87
CA ALA A 249 26.84 -7.45 11.15
C ALA A 249 25.89 -8.66 11.32
N LEU A 250 24.68 -8.58 10.74
CA LEU A 250 23.68 -9.65 10.77
C LEU A 250 23.86 -10.69 9.65
N GLY A 251 24.66 -10.40 8.63
CA GLY A 251 24.76 -11.21 7.42
C GLY A 251 23.48 -11.16 6.56
N TRP A 252 22.74 -10.05 6.58
CA TRP A 252 21.48 -9.85 5.86
C TRP A 252 21.73 -9.27 4.47
N ASP A 253 22.04 -10.14 3.51
CA ASP A 253 22.41 -9.77 2.14
C ASP A 253 21.38 -8.85 1.45
N LEU A 254 20.08 -9.10 1.67
CA LEU A 254 19.02 -8.32 1.06
C LEU A 254 18.99 -6.90 1.63
N HIS A 255 19.05 -6.73 2.95
CA HIS A 255 19.15 -5.40 3.56
C HIS A 255 20.45 -4.69 3.17
N CYS A 256 21.58 -5.39 3.04
CA CYS A 256 22.81 -4.80 2.51
C CYS A 256 22.61 -4.25 1.08
N LEU A 257 21.96 -5.02 0.20
CA LEU A 257 21.67 -4.59 -1.17
C LEU A 257 20.76 -3.34 -1.19
N LEU A 258 19.68 -3.35 -0.41
CA LEU A 258 18.73 -2.23 -0.35
C LEU A 258 19.36 -0.97 0.26
N ALA A 259 20.16 -1.11 1.32
CA ALA A 259 20.88 0.00 1.92
C ALA A 259 21.86 0.62 0.92
N ARG A 260 22.68 -0.19 0.23
CA ARG A 260 23.61 0.29 -0.82
C ARG A 260 22.89 0.99 -1.95
N PHE A 261 21.75 0.45 -2.40
CA PHE A 261 20.90 1.11 -3.39
C PHE A 261 20.50 2.52 -2.94
N HIS A 262 19.95 2.66 -1.73
CA HIS A 262 19.51 3.96 -1.23
C HIS A 262 20.66 4.93 -0.97
N ILE A 263 21.84 4.45 -0.53
CA ILE A 263 23.05 5.27 -0.37
C ILE A 263 23.48 5.84 -1.72
N GLU A 264 23.66 4.98 -2.73
CA GLU A 264 24.11 5.40 -4.06
C GLU A 264 23.07 6.27 -4.77
N HIS A 265 21.78 5.98 -4.60
CA HIS A 265 20.72 6.80 -5.16
C HIS A 265 20.67 8.18 -4.50
N ALA A 266 20.72 8.28 -3.17
CA ALA A 266 20.75 9.56 -2.47
C ALA A 266 21.99 10.39 -2.85
N ARG A 267 23.14 9.72 -3.01
CA ARG A 267 24.38 10.35 -3.46
C ARG A 267 24.28 10.86 -4.91
N ALA A 268 23.72 10.07 -5.82
CA ALA A 268 23.50 10.47 -7.20
C ALA A 268 22.61 11.72 -7.30
N LEU A 269 21.53 11.79 -6.51
CA LEU A 269 20.64 12.94 -6.48
C LEU A 269 21.30 14.18 -5.86
N ALA A 270 22.11 13.99 -4.81
CA ALA A 270 22.84 15.09 -4.16
C ALA A 270 23.94 15.67 -5.07
N GLU A 271 24.65 14.82 -5.80
CA GLU A 271 25.72 15.19 -6.74
C GLU A 271 25.18 15.56 -8.14
N GLU A 272 23.87 15.38 -8.38
CA GLU A 272 23.22 15.59 -9.69
C GLU A 272 23.91 14.80 -10.82
N ASP A 273 24.22 13.53 -10.54
CA ASP A 273 24.88 12.61 -11.47
C ASP A 273 23.87 11.58 -12.04
N PRO A 274 23.37 11.80 -13.29
CA PRO A 274 22.43 10.88 -13.94
C PRO A 274 23.00 9.49 -14.17
N ARG A 275 24.32 9.36 -14.38
CA ARG A 275 24.95 8.06 -14.62
C ARG A 275 24.93 7.23 -13.36
N ARG A 276 25.28 7.83 -12.22
CA ARG A 276 25.21 7.15 -10.92
C ARG A 276 23.77 6.80 -10.57
N GLU A 277 22.81 7.68 -10.85
CA GLU A 277 21.39 7.39 -10.62
C GLU A 277 20.95 6.15 -11.42
N MET A 278 21.22 6.13 -12.73
CA MET A 278 20.93 4.99 -13.61
C MET A 278 21.62 3.71 -13.14
N HIS A 279 22.90 3.78 -12.76
CA HIS A 279 23.67 2.64 -12.29
C HIS A 279 23.14 2.06 -10.98
N SER A 280 22.72 2.92 -10.03
CA SER A 280 22.14 2.49 -8.76
C SER A 280 20.87 1.66 -8.96
N VAL A 281 19.96 2.13 -9.82
CA VAL A 281 18.69 1.43 -10.12
C VAL A 281 18.94 0.17 -10.94
N TYR A 282 19.82 0.22 -11.94
CA TYR A 282 20.21 -0.97 -12.70
C TYR A 282 20.78 -2.07 -11.80
N THR A 283 21.68 -1.71 -10.89
CA THR A 283 22.36 -2.66 -10.00
C THR A 283 21.38 -3.39 -9.09
N VAL A 284 20.48 -2.64 -8.44
CA VAL A 284 19.48 -3.26 -7.56
C VAL A 284 18.46 -4.08 -8.37
N ALA A 285 18.00 -3.58 -9.52
CA ALA A 285 17.04 -4.28 -10.37
C ALA A 285 17.57 -5.62 -10.87
N ARG A 286 18.87 -5.70 -11.18
CA ARG A 286 19.54 -6.92 -11.64
C ARG A 286 19.85 -7.90 -10.50
N ALA A 287 20.24 -7.40 -9.33
CA ALA A 287 20.69 -8.24 -8.22
C ALA A 287 19.53 -8.80 -7.38
N LEU A 288 18.44 -8.04 -7.22
CA LEU A 288 17.34 -8.38 -6.34
C LEU A 288 16.63 -9.72 -6.70
N PRO A 289 16.37 -10.04 -7.98
CA PRO A 289 15.74 -11.31 -8.35
C PRO A 289 16.52 -12.54 -7.89
N ALA A 290 17.86 -12.49 -7.93
CA ALA A 290 18.71 -13.59 -7.47
C ALA A 290 18.59 -13.83 -5.95
N LEU A 291 18.36 -12.78 -5.16
CA LEU A 291 18.13 -12.89 -3.72
C LEU A 291 16.70 -13.32 -3.37
N CYS A 292 15.76 -13.20 -4.31
CA CYS A 292 14.35 -13.57 -4.13
C CYS A 292 14.02 -14.96 -4.70
N ALA A 293 14.96 -15.62 -5.39
CA ALA A 293 14.73 -16.89 -6.06
C ALA A 293 14.46 -18.05 -5.07
N PRO A 294 13.40 -18.84 -5.27
CA PRO A 294 13.12 -20.00 -4.42
C PRO A 294 14.20 -21.07 -4.63
N GLY A 295 14.82 -21.53 -3.54
CA GLY A 295 15.82 -22.61 -3.56
C GLY A 295 17.27 -22.13 -3.55
N THR A 296 17.55 -20.86 -3.24
CA THR A 296 18.88 -20.51 -2.75
C THR A 296 19.15 -21.31 -1.47
N ASP A 297 20.26 -22.05 -1.41
CA ASP A 297 20.72 -22.78 -0.20
C ASP A 297 20.97 -21.84 1.01
N ARG A 298 20.78 -20.53 0.82
CA ARG A 298 20.79 -19.52 1.87
C ARG A 298 19.52 -19.67 2.69
N ARG A 299 19.68 -20.17 3.92
CA ARG A 299 18.66 -20.05 4.97
C ARG A 299 18.46 -18.56 5.27
N HIS A 300 17.60 -17.90 4.51
CA HIS A 300 17.22 -16.52 4.80
C HIS A 300 16.58 -16.46 6.19
N GLU A 301 17.11 -15.59 7.04
CA GLU A 301 16.50 -15.36 8.33
C GLU A 301 15.09 -14.78 8.12
N PRO A 302 14.09 -15.16 8.93
CA PRO A 302 12.71 -14.72 8.73
C PRO A 302 12.51 -13.20 8.66
N GLN A 303 13.45 -12.43 9.23
CA GLN A 303 13.43 -10.98 9.29
C GLN A 303 14.15 -10.30 8.11
N ASP A 304 15.02 -11.02 7.38
CA ASP A 304 15.67 -10.54 6.15
C ASP A 304 14.75 -10.78 4.94
N ARG A 305 13.62 -10.06 4.91
CA ARG A 305 12.57 -10.24 3.89
C ARG A 305 12.22 -8.93 3.21
N LEU A 306 12.05 -9.01 1.89
CA LEU A 306 11.68 -7.88 1.05
C LEU A 306 10.24 -7.44 1.36
N GLN A 307 10.02 -6.15 1.57
CA GLN A 307 8.66 -5.62 1.65
C GLN A 307 8.12 -5.32 0.24
N ALA A 308 6.81 -5.57 0.04
CA ALA A 308 6.20 -5.34 -1.27
C ALA A 308 6.25 -3.86 -1.69
N GLY A 309 6.22 -2.94 -0.72
CA GLY A 309 6.40 -1.51 -0.96
C GLY A 309 7.79 -1.15 -1.48
N GLU A 310 8.85 -1.74 -0.94
CA GLU A 310 10.25 -1.50 -1.39
C GLU A 310 10.46 -2.02 -2.81
N LEU A 311 9.91 -3.20 -3.13
CA LEU A 311 9.92 -3.73 -4.49
C LEU A 311 9.18 -2.80 -5.47
N ALA A 312 8.02 -2.29 -5.05
CA ALA A 312 7.25 -1.35 -5.85
C ALA A 312 8.01 -0.03 -6.09
N GLU A 313 8.72 0.49 -5.08
CA GLU A 313 9.56 1.69 -5.23
C GLU A 313 10.68 1.50 -6.27
N ILE A 314 11.34 0.34 -6.26
CA ILE A 314 12.39 0.00 -7.24
C ILE A 314 11.83 -0.08 -8.66
N ILE A 315 10.70 -0.76 -8.86
CA ILE A 315 10.06 -0.84 -10.18
C ILE A 315 9.60 0.54 -10.65
N ALA A 316 9.00 1.34 -9.77
CA ALA A 316 8.60 2.71 -10.09
C ALA A 316 9.80 3.61 -10.41
N ALA A 317 10.95 3.43 -9.76
CA ALA A 317 12.19 4.14 -10.07
C ALA A 317 12.72 3.76 -11.46
N LEU A 318 12.65 2.48 -11.83
CA LEU A 318 13.03 2.00 -13.16
C LEU A 318 12.14 2.61 -14.26
N CYS A 319 10.81 2.64 -14.05
CA CYS A 319 9.89 3.33 -14.97
C CYS A 319 10.21 4.84 -15.09
N ARG A 320 10.56 5.48 -13.97
CA ARG A 320 10.91 6.91 -13.96
C ARG A 320 12.18 7.18 -14.75
N ILE A 321 13.20 6.35 -14.59
CA ILE A 321 14.49 6.45 -15.29
C ILE A 321 14.31 6.20 -16.79
N ASP A 322 13.53 5.20 -17.19
CA ASP A 322 13.17 4.96 -18.59
C ASP A 322 12.49 6.18 -19.21
N MET A 323 11.45 6.69 -18.53
CA MET A 323 10.76 7.89 -19.00
C MET A 323 11.65 9.13 -19.04
N ALA A 324 12.53 9.33 -18.05
CA ALA A 324 13.37 10.52 -17.92
C ALA A 324 14.56 10.51 -18.89
N TYR A 325 15.24 9.36 -19.05
CA TYR A 325 16.52 9.26 -19.74
C TYR A 325 16.48 8.46 -21.04
N GLY A 326 15.61 7.46 -21.15
CA GLY A 326 15.63 6.50 -22.26
C GLY A 326 15.39 7.11 -23.64
N ARG A 327 14.71 8.26 -23.70
CA ARG A 327 14.37 8.95 -24.96
C ARG A 327 15.00 10.34 -25.08
N THR A 328 15.97 10.66 -24.23
CA THR A 328 16.58 12.00 -24.17
C THR A 328 17.82 12.04 -25.05
N PRO A 329 17.99 13.02 -25.95
CA PRO A 329 19.22 13.14 -26.75
C PRO A 329 20.49 13.19 -25.89
N GLU A 330 20.42 13.87 -24.74
CA GLU A 330 21.56 14.08 -23.84
C GLU A 330 22.00 12.83 -23.05
N HIS A 331 21.07 11.93 -22.75
CA HIS A 331 21.30 10.78 -21.86
C HIS A 331 20.97 9.42 -22.50
N GLY A 332 20.39 9.41 -23.69
CA GLY A 332 19.87 8.21 -24.37
C GLY A 332 20.98 7.22 -24.73
N GLU A 333 22.16 7.68 -25.16
CA GLU A 333 23.30 6.79 -25.42
C GLU A 333 23.79 6.09 -24.14
N GLN A 334 23.82 6.82 -23.02
CA GLN A 334 24.26 6.28 -21.73
C GLN A 334 23.23 5.29 -21.16
N PHE A 335 21.95 5.63 -21.32
CA PHE A 335 20.85 4.74 -20.99
C PHE A 335 20.91 3.45 -21.82
N ALA A 336 21.05 3.55 -23.14
CA ALA A 336 21.15 2.41 -24.04
C ALA A 336 22.38 1.55 -23.75
N ALA A 337 23.52 2.16 -23.40
CA ALA A 337 24.73 1.42 -23.03
C ALA A 337 24.56 0.60 -21.74
N LEU A 338 23.77 1.09 -20.78
CA LEU A 338 23.57 0.42 -19.49
C LEU A 338 22.40 -0.58 -19.52
N PHE A 339 21.27 -0.20 -20.10
CA PHE A 339 20.04 -0.97 -20.08
C PHE A 339 19.77 -1.73 -21.39
N GLY A 340 20.25 -1.24 -22.54
CA GLY A 340 19.86 -1.74 -23.86
C GLY A 340 18.34 -1.84 -24.00
N ASP A 341 17.86 -2.94 -24.58
CA ASP A 341 16.44 -3.31 -24.60
C ASP A 341 16.01 -4.11 -23.35
N GLY A 342 16.81 -4.11 -22.29
CA GLY A 342 16.67 -4.99 -21.13
C GLY A 342 15.72 -4.50 -20.03
N VAL A 343 15.20 -3.27 -20.10
CA VAL A 343 14.27 -2.72 -19.08
C VAL A 343 13.01 -3.59 -18.92
N PRO A 344 12.32 -4.02 -19.99
CA PRO A 344 11.16 -4.91 -19.86
C PRO A 344 11.52 -6.23 -19.16
N THR A 345 12.68 -6.80 -19.45
CA THR A 345 13.16 -8.04 -18.82
C THR A 345 13.38 -7.85 -17.32
N LEU A 346 14.08 -6.78 -16.92
CA LEU A 346 14.29 -6.44 -15.51
C LEU A 346 12.97 -6.24 -14.76
N ILE A 347 11.99 -5.57 -15.40
CA ILE A 347 10.65 -5.39 -14.82
C ILE A 347 9.97 -6.75 -14.59
N GLN A 348 10.04 -7.67 -15.56
CA GLN A 348 9.44 -9.01 -15.41
C GLN A 348 10.09 -9.83 -14.29
N GLU A 349 11.42 -9.79 -14.20
CA GLU A 349 12.17 -10.47 -13.14
C GLU A 349 11.82 -9.90 -11.75
N LEU A 350 11.70 -8.58 -11.63
CA LEU A 350 11.26 -7.92 -10.39
C LEU A 350 9.80 -8.25 -10.05
N LEU A 351 8.90 -8.30 -11.03
CA LEU A 351 7.51 -8.71 -10.82
C LEU A 351 7.42 -10.14 -10.26
N ALA A 352 8.32 -11.04 -10.69
CA ALA A 352 8.41 -12.41 -10.18
C ALA A 352 8.85 -12.49 -8.71
N CYS A 353 9.32 -11.39 -8.11
CA CYS A 353 9.71 -11.33 -6.70
C CYS A 353 8.51 -11.06 -5.76
N PHE A 354 7.39 -10.51 -6.24
CA PHE A 354 6.22 -10.23 -5.38
C PHE A 354 5.73 -11.43 -4.55
N PRO A 355 5.71 -12.69 -5.06
CA PRO A 355 5.31 -13.86 -4.30
C PRO A 355 6.03 -14.09 -2.97
N VAL A 356 7.29 -13.67 -2.86
CA VAL A 356 8.11 -13.86 -1.65
C VAL A 356 8.13 -12.62 -0.74
N THR A 357 7.48 -11.53 -1.14
CA THR A 357 7.44 -10.30 -0.35
C THR A 357 6.50 -10.37 0.86
N THR A 358 6.76 -9.50 1.84
CA THR A 358 5.91 -9.29 3.02
C THR A 358 5.19 -7.95 2.97
N GLY A 359 4.05 -7.84 3.68
CA GLY A 359 3.28 -6.61 3.82
C GLY A 359 2.51 -6.19 2.56
N GLU A 360 1.18 -6.07 2.68
CA GLU A 360 0.27 -5.49 1.65
C GLU A 360 0.52 -5.90 0.18
N ARG A 361 1.09 -7.09 -0.08
CA ARG A 361 1.52 -7.55 -1.42
C ARG A 361 0.51 -7.27 -2.53
N ARG A 362 -0.75 -7.69 -2.33
CA ARG A 362 -1.81 -7.57 -3.36
C ARG A 362 -2.03 -6.12 -3.79
N ARG A 363 -1.94 -5.17 -2.85
CA ARG A 363 -2.08 -3.75 -3.09
C ARG A 363 -0.93 -3.24 -3.95
N HIS A 364 0.31 -3.43 -3.49
CA HIS A 364 1.50 -2.93 -4.18
C HIS A 364 1.72 -3.57 -5.56
N GLU A 365 1.51 -4.89 -5.66
CA GLU A 365 1.58 -5.60 -6.95
C GLU A 365 0.50 -5.07 -7.93
N GLY A 366 -0.72 -4.86 -7.45
CA GLY A 366 -1.82 -4.30 -8.23
C GLY A 366 -1.55 -2.88 -8.71
N ASN A 367 -0.95 -2.05 -7.86
CA ASN A 367 -0.59 -0.66 -8.17
C ASN A 367 0.54 -0.58 -9.20
N ILE A 368 1.58 -1.41 -9.07
CA ILE A 368 2.67 -1.45 -10.06
C ILE A 368 2.19 -1.96 -11.41
N ARG A 369 1.35 -3.00 -11.45
CA ARG A 369 0.80 -3.48 -12.73
C ARG A 369 -0.06 -2.41 -13.42
N ALA A 370 -0.80 -1.61 -12.65
CA ALA A 370 -1.53 -0.45 -13.16
C ALA A 370 -0.57 0.63 -13.72
N LEU A 371 0.51 0.95 -12.99
CA LEU A 371 1.53 1.89 -13.45
C LEU A 371 2.18 1.44 -14.76
N LEU A 372 2.54 0.16 -14.87
CA LEU A 372 3.16 -0.43 -16.05
C LEU A 372 2.22 -0.43 -17.26
N ARG A 373 0.92 -0.72 -17.07
CA ARG A 373 -0.08 -0.60 -18.14
C ARG A 373 -0.23 0.85 -18.62
N LEU A 374 -0.30 1.80 -17.69
CA LEU A 374 -0.40 3.23 -18.04
C LEU A 374 0.86 3.72 -18.76
N SER A 375 2.05 3.31 -18.29
CA SER A 375 3.33 3.62 -18.94
C SER A 375 3.41 2.99 -20.34
N GLY A 376 3.02 1.73 -20.50
CA GLY A 376 2.97 1.05 -21.80
C GLY A 376 2.00 1.72 -22.78
N PHE A 377 0.83 2.14 -22.30
CA PHE A 377 -0.13 2.92 -23.10
C PHE A 377 0.49 4.21 -23.63
N VAL A 378 1.10 5.00 -22.75
CA VAL A 378 1.77 6.27 -23.12
C VAL A 378 2.93 6.01 -24.09
N HIS A 379 3.71 4.95 -23.85
CA HIS A 379 4.83 4.59 -24.72
C HIS A 379 4.35 4.31 -26.15
N HIS A 380 3.22 3.60 -26.28
CA HIS A 380 2.60 3.25 -27.56
C HIS A 380 1.97 4.46 -28.25
N THR A 381 1.19 5.28 -27.54
CA THR A 381 0.50 6.44 -28.13
C THR A 381 1.42 7.63 -28.41
N GLY A 382 2.50 7.80 -27.63
CA GLY A 382 3.49 8.86 -27.86
C GLY A 382 4.28 8.69 -29.17
N HIS A 383 4.25 7.51 -29.79
CA HIS A 383 4.86 7.23 -31.10
C HIS A 383 3.83 7.17 -32.24
N ALA A 384 2.53 7.20 -31.92
CA ALA A 384 1.48 7.17 -32.91
C ALA A 384 1.28 8.58 -33.50
N HIS A 385 1.72 8.76 -34.74
CA HIS A 385 1.41 9.97 -35.51
C HIS A 385 0.01 9.93 -36.13
N ASP A 386 -0.63 8.76 -36.13
CA ASP A 386 -1.97 8.53 -36.65
C ASP A 386 -3.04 8.71 -35.55
N PRO A 387 -3.95 9.68 -35.68
CA PRO A 387 -5.07 9.87 -34.76
C PRO A 387 -5.97 8.64 -34.61
N ALA A 388 -6.15 7.83 -35.66
CA ALA A 388 -6.98 6.63 -35.61
C ALA A 388 -6.35 5.53 -34.73
N ALA A 389 -5.01 5.41 -34.76
CA ALA A 389 -4.27 4.52 -33.86
C ALA A 389 -4.39 4.96 -32.40
N VAL A 390 -4.37 6.27 -32.12
CA VAL A 390 -4.58 6.83 -30.78
C VAL A 390 -6.00 6.55 -30.29
N ALA A 391 -7.02 6.76 -31.12
CA ALA A 391 -8.41 6.46 -30.78
C ALA A 391 -8.62 4.97 -30.46
N THR A 392 -8.07 4.09 -31.29
CA THR A 392 -8.12 2.63 -31.08
C THR A 392 -7.43 2.23 -29.78
N ALA A 393 -6.25 2.79 -29.49
CA ALA A 393 -5.53 2.51 -28.25
C ALA A 393 -6.32 2.96 -27.01
N VAL A 394 -6.97 4.13 -27.08
CA VAL A 394 -7.82 4.66 -26.01
C VAL A 394 -9.04 3.78 -25.77
N GLU A 395 -9.73 3.34 -26.82
CA GLU A 395 -10.89 2.45 -26.71
C GLU A 395 -10.51 1.08 -26.14
N ASN A 396 -9.34 0.57 -26.51
CA ASN A 396 -8.82 -0.70 -26.01
C ASN A 396 -8.34 -0.62 -24.55
N TYR A 397 -8.12 0.57 -23.99
CA TYR A 397 -7.66 0.73 -22.61
C TYR A 397 -8.81 0.67 -21.59
N ARG A 398 -9.44 -0.50 -21.49
CA ARG A 398 -10.66 -0.73 -20.67
C ARG A 398 -10.51 -0.43 -19.18
N HIS A 399 -9.31 -0.57 -18.62
CA HIS A 399 -9.02 -0.43 -17.18
C HIS A 399 -8.55 0.98 -16.75
N ALA A 400 -8.68 1.99 -17.61
CA ALA A 400 -8.08 3.31 -17.39
C ALA A 400 -8.41 3.90 -16.00
N ALA A 401 -9.68 3.98 -15.58
CA ALA A 401 -10.01 4.58 -14.28
C ALA A 401 -9.42 3.85 -13.07
N VAL A 402 -9.47 2.52 -13.07
CA VAL A 402 -8.89 1.71 -12.00
C VAL A 402 -7.39 1.94 -11.95
N ASP A 403 -6.74 1.97 -13.11
CA ASP A 403 -5.30 2.18 -13.19
C ASP A 403 -4.89 3.60 -12.77
N LEU A 404 -5.68 4.63 -13.13
CA LEU A 404 -5.47 6.02 -12.72
C LEU A 404 -5.68 6.24 -11.20
N LEU A 405 -6.55 5.44 -10.56
CA LEU A 405 -6.73 5.43 -9.11
C LEU A 405 -5.59 4.69 -8.41
N ARG A 406 -5.25 3.48 -8.86
CA ARG A 406 -4.18 2.65 -8.29
C ARG A 406 -2.80 3.30 -8.37
N THR A 407 -2.59 4.14 -9.38
CA THR A 407 -1.33 4.88 -9.56
C THR A 407 -1.19 6.13 -8.67
N ALA A 408 -2.20 6.45 -7.83
CA ALA A 408 -2.23 7.66 -7.01
C ALA A 408 -1.00 7.85 -6.09
N GLU A 409 -0.35 6.77 -5.67
CA GLU A 409 0.81 6.81 -4.79
C GLU A 409 2.13 7.18 -5.48
N TYR A 410 2.21 7.12 -6.81
CA TYR A 410 3.45 7.35 -7.58
C TYR A 410 3.71 8.82 -7.95
N GLY A 411 2.97 9.76 -7.34
CA GLY A 411 3.27 11.19 -7.35
C GLY A 411 3.51 11.77 -8.77
N PRO A 412 4.63 12.47 -9.01
CA PRO A 412 4.90 13.12 -10.30
C PRO A 412 4.99 12.20 -11.52
N LEU A 413 5.48 10.97 -11.33
CA LEU A 413 5.54 9.98 -12.42
C LEU A 413 4.13 9.69 -12.93
N ARG A 414 3.20 9.49 -12.00
CA ARG A 414 1.78 9.38 -12.32
C ARG A 414 1.29 10.65 -13.00
N ASP A 415 1.52 11.83 -12.43
CA ASP A 415 0.94 13.07 -12.96
C ASP A 415 1.31 13.31 -14.44
N VAL A 416 2.56 13.03 -14.84
CA VAL A 416 2.97 13.08 -16.26
C VAL A 416 2.23 12.05 -17.10
N LEU A 417 2.18 10.78 -16.66
CA LEU A 417 1.50 9.71 -17.38
C LEU A 417 -0.01 9.95 -17.53
N VAL A 418 -0.65 10.47 -16.48
CA VAL A 418 -2.07 10.83 -16.48
C VAL A 418 -2.34 11.98 -17.43
N ALA A 419 -1.50 13.03 -17.42
CA ALA A 419 -1.65 14.14 -18.34
C ALA A 419 -1.56 13.66 -19.80
N GLN A 420 -0.60 12.79 -20.12
CA GLN A 420 -0.46 12.19 -21.46
C GLN A 420 -1.67 11.34 -21.86
N TYR A 421 -2.19 10.52 -20.94
CA TYR A 421 -3.43 9.77 -21.17
C TYR A 421 -4.63 10.70 -21.44
N LEU A 422 -4.79 11.76 -20.65
CA LEU A 422 -5.88 12.73 -20.81
C LEU A 422 -5.79 13.47 -22.14
N THR A 423 -4.58 13.84 -22.58
CA THR A 423 -4.34 14.44 -23.89
C THR A 423 -4.73 13.47 -25.02
N ALA A 424 -4.29 12.20 -24.95
CA ALA A 424 -4.65 11.17 -25.93
C ALA A 424 -6.17 10.91 -25.96
N LYS A 425 -6.82 10.88 -24.79
CA LYS A 425 -8.28 10.74 -24.67
C LYS A 425 -8.99 11.94 -25.31
N ALA A 426 -8.52 13.16 -25.08
CA ALA A 426 -9.10 14.35 -25.70
C ALA A 426 -8.97 14.32 -27.23
N GLN A 427 -7.80 13.90 -27.75
CA GLN A 427 -7.57 13.75 -29.19
C GLN A 427 -8.49 12.71 -29.82
N SER A 428 -8.73 11.58 -29.13
CA SER A 428 -9.68 10.55 -29.61
C SER A 428 -11.14 11.00 -29.67
N LEU A 429 -11.49 12.05 -28.92
CA LEU A 429 -12.84 12.60 -28.84
C LEU A 429 -13.03 13.84 -29.71
N ALA A 430 -11.96 14.40 -30.29
CA ALA A 430 -12.07 15.50 -31.23
C ALA A 430 -12.75 15.00 -32.51
N PRO A 431 -13.75 15.72 -33.06
CA PRO A 431 -14.41 15.30 -34.28
C PRO A 431 -13.36 15.16 -35.38
N ALA A 432 -13.30 14.00 -36.04
CA ALA A 432 -12.49 13.83 -37.22
C ALA A 432 -12.99 14.82 -38.28
N ASP A 433 -12.20 15.85 -38.57
CA ASP A 433 -12.44 16.77 -39.69
C ASP A 433 -12.30 15.98 -41.00
N SER A 434 -13.34 15.26 -41.39
CA SER A 434 -13.61 14.74 -42.74
C SER A 434 -14.94 14.01 -42.76
N ASP A 435 -16.05 14.74 -42.87
CA ASP A 435 -16.92 14.58 -44.02
C ASP A 435 -18.01 15.66 -44.06
N THR A 436 -18.10 16.29 -45.22
CA THR A 436 -19.04 17.34 -45.59
C THR A 436 -20.49 16.90 -45.51
N GLY A 437 -21.32 17.64 -44.77
CA GLY A 437 -22.78 17.61 -44.94
C GLY A 437 -23.54 18.43 -43.90
N PRO A 438 -24.16 19.58 -44.24
CA PRO A 438 -25.01 20.30 -43.32
C PRO A 438 -26.47 19.81 -43.46
N ALA A 439 -26.93 18.89 -42.61
CA ALA A 439 -28.36 18.67 -42.36
C ALA A 439 -28.59 17.73 -41.18
N GLY A 440 -29.28 18.20 -40.13
CA GLY A 440 -29.76 17.31 -39.08
C GLY A 440 -30.15 17.97 -37.75
N HIS A 441 -30.94 19.05 -37.76
CA HIS A 441 -31.75 19.37 -36.59
C HIS A 441 -32.91 18.36 -36.49
N GLY A 442 -32.90 17.51 -35.45
CA GLY A 442 -34.00 16.59 -35.10
C GLY A 442 -33.80 16.01 -33.70
N THR A 443 -34.33 16.65 -32.65
CA THR A 443 -35.58 16.30 -31.92
C THR A 443 -35.53 15.02 -31.06
N GLY A 444 -35.48 15.22 -29.74
CA GLY A 444 -36.21 14.44 -28.73
C GLY A 444 -35.56 13.14 -28.23
N ALA A 445 -34.74 13.21 -27.19
CA ALA A 445 -34.28 12.04 -26.43
C ALA A 445 -34.90 12.01 -25.02
N ALA A 446 -35.38 10.83 -24.62
CA ALA A 446 -36.07 10.53 -23.37
C ALA A 446 -35.14 10.51 -22.13
N PRO A 447 -35.66 10.66 -20.90
CA PRO A 447 -34.88 10.98 -19.71
C PRO A 447 -34.26 9.72 -19.05
N GLY A 448 -32.91 9.66 -18.94
CA GLY A 448 -32.28 8.64 -18.09
C GLY A 448 -30.79 8.25 -18.24
N SER A 449 -29.82 9.10 -18.64
CA SER A 449 -28.38 8.66 -18.70
C SER A 449 -27.31 9.74 -18.44
N LEU A 450 -26.09 9.30 -18.07
CA LEU A 450 -25.00 9.98 -17.33
C LEU A 450 -23.86 10.55 -18.23
N VAL A 451 -23.26 11.65 -17.74
CA VAL A 451 -22.26 12.60 -18.28
C VAL A 451 -21.04 12.02 -19.05
N HIS A 452 -20.76 12.51 -20.27
CA HIS A 452 -19.49 12.33 -20.98
C HIS A 452 -18.51 13.52 -20.80
N PRO A 453 -17.19 13.28 -20.70
CA PRO A 453 -16.21 14.35 -20.55
C PRO A 453 -15.97 15.07 -21.89
N ARG A 454 -16.05 16.40 -21.88
CA ARG A 454 -15.72 17.22 -23.06
C ARG A 454 -14.20 17.23 -23.30
N PRO A 455 -13.72 17.20 -24.57
CA PRO A 455 -12.28 17.23 -24.89
C PRO A 455 -11.54 18.40 -24.24
N GLU A 456 -12.13 19.60 -24.25
CA GLU A 456 -11.58 20.82 -23.64
C GLU A 456 -11.32 20.65 -22.13
N GLY A 457 -12.25 20.01 -21.42
CA GLY A 457 -12.12 19.75 -19.98
C GLY A 457 -11.01 18.75 -19.67
N LEU A 458 -10.79 17.76 -20.55
CA LEU A 458 -9.70 16.79 -20.43
C LEU A 458 -8.34 17.44 -20.71
N LEU A 459 -8.24 18.32 -21.71
CA LEU A 459 -7.02 19.09 -21.99
C LEU A 459 -6.69 20.04 -20.84
N GLN A 460 -7.68 20.73 -20.28
CA GLN A 460 -7.49 21.59 -19.10
C GLN A 460 -7.03 20.78 -17.89
N ALA A 461 -7.58 19.58 -17.68
CA ALA A 461 -7.15 18.69 -16.61
C ALA A 461 -5.70 18.20 -16.82
N ALA A 462 -5.33 17.84 -18.05
CA ALA A 462 -3.96 17.47 -18.40
C ALA A 462 -2.96 18.59 -18.09
N VAL A 463 -3.30 19.85 -18.42
CA VAL A 463 -2.49 21.03 -18.03
C VAL A 463 -2.33 21.11 -16.51
N GLN A 464 -3.38 20.90 -15.73
CA GLN A 464 -3.30 20.95 -14.27
C GLN A 464 -2.38 19.87 -13.70
N PHE A 465 -2.38 18.67 -14.28
CA PHE A 465 -1.46 17.59 -13.91
C PHE A 465 -0.01 17.94 -14.25
N TYR A 466 0.24 18.48 -15.45
CA TYR A 466 1.57 18.97 -15.83
C TYR A 466 2.06 20.09 -14.90
N ASP A 467 1.21 21.08 -14.60
CA ASP A 467 1.54 22.18 -13.68
C ASP A 467 1.81 21.68 -12.26
N HIS A 468 1.10 20.63 -11.84
CA HIS A 468 1.36 20.00 -10.56
C HIS A 468 2.74 19.34 -10.54
N ALA A 469 3.02 18.46 -11.50
CA ALA A 469 4.32 17.81 -11.65
C ALA A 469 5.45 18.85 -11.76
N ALA A 470 5.26 19.91 -12.55
CA ALA A 470 6.22 20.99 -12.72
C ALA A 470 6.49 21.78 -11.42
N ARG A 471 5.58 21.77 -10.44
CA ARG A 471 5.72 22.53 -9.19
C ARG A 471 6.21 21.69 -8.01
N VAL A 472 5.70 20.48 -7.82
CA VAL A 472 5.90 19.70 -6.57
C VAL A 472 7.00 18.64 -6.68
N THR A 473 7.47 18.36 -7.89
CA THR A 473 8.52 17.35 -8.11
C THR A 473 9.88 17.90 -7.72
N SER A 474 10.75 17.04 -7.20
CA SER A 474 12.16 17.37 -7.03
C SER A 474 12.78 17.94 -8.32
N PRO A 475 13.63 18.98 -8.26
CA PRO A 475 14.42 19.44 -9.40
C PRO A 475 15.62 18.54 -9.71
N ARG A 476 15.88 17.47 -8.93
CA ARG A 476 17.08 16.63 -9.02
C ARG A 476 16.82 15.32 -9.76
N GLY A 477 17.86 14.82 -10.43
CA GLY A 477 17.86 13.51 -11.09
C GLY A 477 16.74 13.31 -12.10
N SER A 478 16.28 12.07 -12.24
CA SER A 478 15.19 11.69 -13.16
C SER A 478 13.89 12.45 -12.88
N ALA A 479 13.61 12.78 -11.62
CA ALA A 479 12.44 13.56 -11.24
C ALA A 479 12.53 15.01 -11.75
N GLY A 480 13.72 15.63 -11.68
CA GLY A 480 14.00 16.94 -12.23
C GLY A 480 13.82 17.03 -13.74
N VAL A 481 14.27 16.00 -14.46
CA VAL A 481 14.06 15.91 -15.91
C VAL A 481 12.56 15.82 -16.25
N LEU A 482 11.81 14.98 -15.53
CA LEU A 482 10.35 14.89 -15.72
C LEU A 482 9.65 16.20 -15.33
N ARG A 483 10.13 16.92 -14.31
CA ARG A 483 9.62 18.24 -13.91
C ARG A 483 9.77 19.25 -15.05
N ALA A 484 10.95 19.34 -15.65
CA ALA A 484 11.21 20.25 -16.77
C ALA A 484 10.33 19.90 -17.99
N ARG A 485 10.18 18.62 -18.30
CA ARG A 485 9.28 18.14 -19.36
C ARG A 485 7.83 18.44 -19.10
N ALA A 486 7.35 18.24 -17.87
CA ALA A 486 6.00 18.59 -17.49
C ALA A 486 5.74 20.09 -17.70
N ALA A 487 6.69 20.96 -17.33
CA ALA A 487 6.58 22.40 -17.54
C ALA A 487 6.51 22.77 -19.04
N GLN A 488 7.35 22.14 -19.86
CA GLN A 488 7.34 22.33 -21.31
C GLN A 488 6.03 21.82 -21.94
N ALA A 489 5.66 20.57 -21.69
CA ALA A 489 4.45 19.95 -22.22
C ALA A 489 3.18 20.69 -21.78
N GLY A 490 3.12 21.17 -20.54
CA GLY A 490 2.02 22.00 -20.07
C GLY A 490 1.92 23.34 -20.81
N THR A 491 3.04 23.94 -21.20
CA THR A 491 3.08 25.20 -21.96
C THR A 491 2.68 24.99 -23.42
N GLU A 492 3.22 23.96 -24.07
CA GLU A 492 2.85 23.55 -25.43
C GLU A 492 1.36 23.21 -25.51
N LEU A 493 0.84 22.44 -24.55
CA LEU A 493 -0.57 22.06 -24.50
C LEU A 493 -1.48 23.29 -24.34
N ARG A 494 -1.11 24.26 -23.49
CA ARG A 494 -1.85 25.53 -23.34
C ARG A 494 -1.93 26.33 -24.64
N GLN A 495 -0.88 26.29 -25.47
CA GLN A 495 -0.86 26.98 -26.76
C GLN A 495 -1.74 26.27 -27.82
N SER A 496 -1.97 24.97 -27.66
CA SER A 496 -2.81 24.17 -28.56
C SER A 496 -4.31 24.21 -28.24
N ILE A 497 -4.69 24.70 -27.05
CA ILE A 497 -6.10 24.81 -26.65
C ILE A 497 -6.71 26.05 -27.35
N PRO A 498 -7.78 25.90 -28.15
CA PRO A 498 -8.49 27.05 -28.73
C PRO A 498 -8.93 28.02 -27.63
N ALA A 499 -8.90 29.33 -27.91
CA ALA A 499 -9.36 30.34 -26.95
C ALA A 499 -10.77 29.97 -26.44
N PRO A 500 -11.03 30.05 -25.13
CA PRO A 500 -12.30 29.62 -24.57
C PRO A 500 -13.45 30.39 -25.23
N GLY A 501 -14.31 29.67 -25.94
CA GLY A 501 -15.63 30.17 -26.29
C GLY A 501 -16.42 30.47 -25.02
N ASP A 502 -17.37 31.40 -25.12
CA ASP A 502 -18.18 31.95 -24.04
C ASP A 502 -18.57 30.90 -22.97
N PRO A 503 -18.25 31.09 -21.68
CA PRO A 503 -18.49 30.11 -20.61
C PRO A 503 -19.99 29.81 -20.36
N ALA A 504 -20.90 30.50 -21.05
CA ALA A 504 -22.34 30.33 -20.96
C ALA A 504 -22.90 29.10 -21.69
N ILE A 505 -22.10 28.39 -22.51
CA ILE A 505 -22.53 27.18 -23.24
C ILE A 505 -21.88 25.91 -22.63
N ALA A 506 -21.58 25.95 -21.34
CA ALA A 506 -20.99 24.84 -20.57
C ALA A 506 -21.99 23.75 -20.14
N ALA A 507 -23.16 23.66 -20.78
CA ALA A 507 -24.19 22.68 -20.48
C ALA A 507 -24.16 21.49 -21.46
N THR A 508 -23.64 20.36 -20.96
CA THR A 508 -24.05 18.97 -21.25
C THR A 508 -24.53 18.62 -22.67
N GLY A 509 -23.71 17.86 -23.41
CA GLY A 509 -24.15 17.09 -24.59
C GLY A 509 -23.87 15.60 -24.34
N VAL A 510 -24.90 14.76 -24.50
CA VAL A 510 -24.89 13.31 -24.23
C VAL A 510 -25.33 12.57 -25.51
N VAL A 511 -24.61 11.51 -25.91
CA VAL A 511 -24.94 10.64 -27.05
C VAL A 511 -24.79 9.18 -26.61
N ALA A 512 -25.74 8.31 -27.00
CA ALA A 512 -25.92 6.96 -26.45
C ALA A 512 -25.22 5.83 -27.23
N GLY A 513 -24.85 4.74 -26.53
CA GLY A 513 -24.52 3.42 -27.08
C GLY A 513 -24.25 2.33 -26.02
N ASP A 514 -25.01 1.22 -26.10
CA ASP A 514 -25.03 -0.10 -25.42
C ASP A 514 -24.72 -0.23 -23.90
N GLU A 515 -25.68 -0.83 -23.17
CA GLU A 515 -25.90 -0.69 -21.71
C GLU A 515 -24.79 -1.22 -20.78
N PHE A 516 -24.00 -2.24 -21.16
CA PHE A 516 -22.95 -2.78 -20.29
C PHE A 516 -21.58 -2.10 -20.49
N ASP A 517 -21.18 -1.87 -21.74
CA ASP A 517 -20.00 -1.06 -22.06
C ASP A 517 -20.21 0.41 -21.66
N SER A 518 -21.47 0.89 -21.66
CA SER A 518 -21.87 2.19 -21.15
C SER A 518 -21.60 2.36 -19.65
N ILE A 519 -21.74 1.31 -18.82
CA ILE A 519 -21.46 1.40 -17.37
C ILE A 519 -19.96 1.49 -17.10
N ALA A 520 -19.13 0.66 -17.75
CA ALA A 520 -17.68 0.74 -17.62
C ALA A 520 -17.14 2.07 -18.15
N ARG A 521 -17.66 2.56 -19.29
CA ARG A 521 -17.36 3.89 -19.82
C ARG A 521 -17.82 5.01 -18.87
N ALA A 522 -19.01 4.91 -18.30
CA ALA A 522 -19.51 5.91 -17.34
C ALA A 522 -18.72 5.92 -16.03
N ILE A 523 -18.31 4.77 -15.48
CA ILE A 523 -17.42 4.71 -14.32
C ILE A 523 -16.05 5.29 -14.69
N ASN A 524 -15.53 4.95 -15.88
CA ASN A 524 -14.29 5.52 -16.39
C ASN A 524 -14.36 7.06 -16.46
N ASP A 525 -15.43 7.59 -17.06
CA ASP A 525 -15.68 9.02 -17.22
C ASP A 525 -15.92 9.72 -15.89
N LEU A 526 -16.65 9.10 -14.96
CA LEU A 526 -16.94 9.66 -13.64
C LEU A 526 -15.69 9.67 -12.76
N VAL A 527 -14.88 8.60 -12.79
CA VAL A 527 -13.57 8.55 -12.13
C VAL A 527 -12.60 9.53 -12.81
N LEU A 528 -12.63 9.71 -14.13
CA LEU A 528 -11.82 10.72 -14.83
C LEU A 528 -12.22 12.15 -14.44
N ILE A 529 -13.52 12.44 -14.32
CA ILE A 529 -14.06 13.72 -13.83
C ILE A 529 -13.68 13.94 -12.36
N ILE A 530 -13.62 12.88 -11.57
CA ILE A 530 -13.20 12.91 -10.17
C ILE A 530 -11.68 13.12 -10.06
N ILE A 531 -10.87 12.42 -10.86
CA ILE A 531 -9.40 12.48 -10.85
C ILE A 531 -8.90 13.81 -11.43
N SER A 532 -9.56 14.34 -12.46
CA SER A 532 -9.29 15.67 -13.02
C SER A 532 -9.57 16.81 -12.02
N ARG A 533 -10.40 16.57 -11.00
CA ARG A 533 -10.64 17.50 -9.89
C ARG A 533 -9.71 17.17 -8.73
N ARG A 534 -8.55 17.83 -8.74
CA ARG A 534 -7.41 17.69 -7.81
C ARG A 534 -7.76 17.42 -6.33
N ASN A 535 -7.01 16.49 -5.71
CA ASN A 535 -6.72 16.37 -4.26
C ASN A 535 -7.89 16.33 -3.26
N ARG A 536 -9.04 15.71 -3.57
CA ARG A 536 -10.06 15.47 -2.53
C ARG A 536 -9.91 14.19 -1.73
N PHE A 537 -9.23 13.17 -2.25
CA PHE A 537 -9.20 11.86 -1.60
C PHE A 537 -7.91 11.61 -0.83
N THR A 538 -8.08 11.24 0.44
CA THR A 538 -7.10 10.61 1.31
C THR A 538 -6.75 9.21 0.80
N ASP A 539 -5.60 8.65 1.21
CA ASP A 539 -5.23 7.27 0.88
C ASP A 539 -6.31 6.26 1.29
N THR A 540 -6.99 6.53 2.42
CA THR A 540 -8.12 5.73 2.91
C THR A 540 -9.35 5.83 2.00
N GLU A 541 -9.64 7.01 1.45
CA GLU A 541 -10.76 7.17 0.52
C GLU A 541 -10.46 6.56 -0.85
N VAL A 542 -9.22 6.66 -1.34
CA VAL A 542 -8.78 5.94 -2.54
C VAL A 542 -8.89 4.43 -2.34
N ALA A 543 -8.44 3.92 -1.19
CA ALA A 543 -8.59 2.50 -0.85
C ALA A 543 -10.06 2.07 -0.82
N ARG A 544 -10.94 2.84 -0.18
CA ARG A 544 -12.40 2.57 -0.16
C ARG A 544 -13.04 2.64 -1.54
N LEU A 545 -12.62 3.58 -2.39
CA LEU A 545 -13.09 3.67 -3.77
C LEU A 545 -12.64 2.44 -4.56
N LEU A 546 -11.40 1.99 -4.39
CA LEU A 546 -10.90 0.76 -5.01
C LEU A 546 -11.63 -0.48 -4.51
N GLU A 547 -11.94 -0.57 -3.21
CA GLU A 547 -12.75 -1.66 -2.64
C GLU A 547 -14.17 -1.75 -3.25
N LEU A 548 -14.72 -0.62 -3.71
CA LEU A 548 -16.02 -0.58 -4.38
C LEU A 548 -15.92 -0.86 -5.87
N VAL A 549 -14.90 -0.31 -6.54
CA VAL A 549 -14.77 -0.33 -7.99
C VAL A 549 -14.13 -1.64 -8.48
N ASP A 550 -13.15 -2.21 -7.75
CA ASP A 550 -12.44 -3.43 -8.16
C ASP A 550 -13.38 -4.63 -8.33
N PRO A 551 -14.29 -4.96 -7.39
CA PRO A 551 -15.19 -6.11 -7.57
C PRO A 551 -16.19 -5.91 -8.72
N MET A 552 -16.62 -4.67 -8.96
CA MET A 552 -17.51 -4.35 -10.07
C MET A 552 -16.81 -4.52 -11.42
N TYR A 553 -15.57 -4.03 -11.53
CA TYR A 553 -14.76 -4.23 -12.73
C TYR A 553 -14.41 -5.69 -12.96
N ASP A 554 -13.98 -6.41 -11.91
CA ASP A 554 -13.69 -7.84 -12.00
C ASP A 554 -14.93 -8.62 -12.45
N TYR A 555 -16.12 -8.28 -11.94
CA TYR A 555 -17.38 -8.90 -12.35
C TYR A 555 -17.73 -8.61 -13.82
N ILE A 556 -17.64 -7.35 -14.25
CA ILE A 556 -17.94 -6.92 -15.63
C ILE A 556 -16.95 -7.53 -16.62
N THR A 557 -15.66 -7.56 -16.28
CA THR A 557 -14.59 -8.03 -17.18
C THR A 557 -14.38 -9.54 -17.16
N ALA A 558 -14.72 -10.24 -16.07
CA ALA A 558 -14.63 -11.70 -16.01
C ALA A 558 -15.70 -12.41 -16.85
N GLY A 559 -16.64 -11.68 -17.47
CA GLY A 559 -17.56 -12.22 -18.47
C GLY A 559 -18.42 -13.39 -17.98
N ARG A 560 -18.69 -13.48 -16.67
CA ARG A 560 -19.64 -14.45 -16.14
C ARG A 560 -21.06 -13.94 -16.40
N ASN A 561 -21.54 -14.17 -17.62
CA ASN A 561 -22.96 -14.27 -17.91
C ASN A 561 -23.56 -15.48 -17.18
#